data_AF-A0AA42R425-F1
#
_entry.id   AF-A0AA42R425-F1
#
_cell.length_a   1.000
_cell.length_b   1.000
_cell.length_c   1.000
_cell.angle_alpha   90.00
_cell.angle_beta   90.00
_cell.angle_gamma   90.00
#
_symmetry.space_group_name_H-M   'P 1'
#
loop_
_entity.id
_entity.type
_entity.pdbx_description
1 polymer ?
#
loop_
_entity_poly.entity_id
_entity_poly.type
_entity_poly.pdbx_seq_one_letter_code
_entity_poly.pdbx_strand_id
1 'polypeptide(L)' 'YILEHHYGLTINDTPFSNDTTIQEHIEAGVNLTDAVNFLVERFDLVRVDQKGFSWQDQEPWITSLDVHRAQFNLGLKRS' A
#
# COMPACT_ATOMS: atom_id res chain seq x y z
N TYR A 1 5.84 -6.27 0.28
CA TYR A 1 5.43 -6.08 1.68
C TYR A 1 4.10 -5.35 1.82
N ILE A 2 3.96 -4.05 1.51
CA ILE A 2 2.70 -3.31 1.79
C ILE A 2 1.47 -3.94 1.13
N LEU A 3 1.49 -4.11 -0.20
CA LEU A 3 0.37 -4.70 -0.94
C LEU A 3 0.02 -6.12 -0.46
N GLU A 4 1.06 -6.93 -0.28
CA GLU A 4 0.93 -8.34 0.10
C GLU A 4 0.39 -8.48 1.53
N HIS A 5 0.93 -7.70 2.47
CA HIS A 5 0.56 -7.79 3.87
C HIS A 5 -0.84 -7.25 4.12
N HIS A 6 -1.16 -6.07 3.56
CA HIS A 6 -2.41 -5.39 3.86
C HIS A 6 -3.57 -5.80 2.96
N TYR A 7 -3.31 -6.21 1.71
CA TYR A 7 -4.37 -6.51 0.74
C TYR A 7 -4.24 -7.90 0.10
N GLY A 8 -3.20 -8.67 0.42
CA GLY A 8 -2.96 -9.98 -0.20
C GLY A 8 -2.58 -9.90 -1.68
N LEU A 9 -2.12 -8.73 -2.15
CA LEU A 9 -1.76 -8.48 -3.55
C LEU A 9 -0.24 -8.47 -3.76
N THR A 10 0.20 -8.93 -4.91
CA THR A 10 1.57 -8.70 -5.38
C THR A 10 1.62 -7.48 -6.30
N ILE A 11 2.83 -6.98 -6.59
CA ILE A 11 2.97 -5.85 -7.53
C ILE A 11 2.41 -6.20 -8.93
N ASN A 12 2.47 -7.48 -9.30
CA ASN A 12 1.98 -8.01 -10.59
C ASN A 12 0.46 -7.94 -10.72
N ASP A 13 -0.26 -7.90 -9.60
CA ASP A 13 -1.72 -7.76 -9.58
C ASP A 13 -2.17 -6.29 -9.69
N THR A 14 -1.22 -5.36 -9.81
CA THR A 14 -1.47 -3.92 -9.83
C THR A 14 -0.96 -3.25 -11.10
N PRO A 15 -1.47 -2.05 -11.45
CA PRO A 15 -0.89 -1.21 -12.50
C PRO A 15 0.59 -0.88 -12.30
N PHE A 16 1.11 -0.97 -11.07
CA PHE A 16 2.54 -0.79 -10.78
C PHE A 16 3.43 -1.96 -11.23
N SER A 17 2.86 -3.01 -11.82
CA SER A 17 3.66 -3.99 -12.58
C SER A 17 4.33 -3.39 -13.82
N ASN A 18 3.83 -2.23 -14.29
CA ASN A 18 4.41 -1.47 -15.37
C ASN A 18 5.36 -0.38 -14.83
N ASP A 19 6.64 -0.47 -15.17
CA ASP A 19 7.67 0.49 -14.78
C ASP A 19 7.34 1.92 -15.23
N THR A 20 6.68 2.10 -16.38
CA THR A 20 6.24 3.42 -16.85
C THR A 20 5.26 4.06 -15.88
N THR A 21 4.31 3.27 -15.35
CA THR A 21 3.33 3.76 -14.38
C THR A 21 4.01 4.16 -13.07
N ILE A 22 5.03 3.41 -12.62
CA ILE A 22 5.84 3.79 -11.45
C ILE A 22 6.54 5.13 -11.72
N GLN A 23 7.18 5.29 -12.88
CA GLN A 23 7.94 6.48 -13.24
C GLN A 23 7.04 7.73 -13.31
N GLU A 24 5.85 7.63 -13.89
CA GLU A 24 4.87 8.73 -13.94
C GLU A 24 4.47 9.21 -12.53
N HIS A 25 4.29 8.28 -11.58
CA HIS A 25 3.95 8.63 -10.20
C HIS A 25 5.13 9.31 -9.48
N ILE A 26 6.36 8.86 -9.75
CA ILE A 26 7.58 9.50 -9.23
C ILE A 26 7.70 10.93 -9.77
N GLU A 27 7.50 11.13 -11.07
CA GLU A 27 7.57 12.44 -11.73
C GLU A 27 6.47 13.40 -11.27
N ALA A 28 5.28 12.87 -11.00
CA ALA A 28 4.18 13.61 -10.40
C ALA A 28 4.39 13.90 -8.90
N GLY A 29 5.45 13.37 -8.28
CA GLY A 29 5.74 13.56 -6.85
C GLY A 29 4.76 12.83 -5.92
N VAL A 30 4.09 11.79 -6.41
CA VAL A 30 3.13 11.01 -5.64
C VAL A 30 3.88 10.15 -4.64
N ASN A 31 3.52 10.26 -3.36
CA ASN A 31 4.15 9.43 -2.33
C ASN A 31 3.54 8.01 -2.31
N LEU A 32 4.23 7.07 -1.65
CA LEU A 32 3.81 5.67 -1.59
C LEU A 32 2.42 5.48 -0.97
N THR A 33 2.07 6.27 0.06
CA THR A 33 0.76 6.19 0.73
C THR A 33 -0.35 6.55 -0.24
N ASP A 34 -0.20 7.67 -0.95
CA ASP A 34 -1.19 8.15 -1.92
C ASP A 34 -1.30 7.19 -3.11
N ALA A 35 -0.18 6.66 -3.61
CA ALA A 35 -0.16 5.69 -4.70
C ALA A 35 -0.94 4.41 -4.34
N VAL A 36 -0.78 3.89 -3.12
CA VAL A 36 -1.50 2.69 -2.67
C VAL A 36 -2.97 3.03 -2.36
N ASN A 37 -3.24 4.15 -1.69
CA ASN A 37 -4.62 4.56 -1.38
C ASN A 37 -5.42 4.85 -2.65
N PHE A 38 -4.79 5.33 -3.73
CA PHE A 38 -5.42 5.42 -5.05
C PHE A 38 -5.88 4.06 -5.57
N LEU A 39 -5.09 2.98 -5.38
CA LEU A 39 -5.53 1.63 -5.73
C LEU A 39 -6.71 1.18 -4.87
N VAL A 40 -6.70 1.52 -3.59
CA VAL A 40 -7.79 1.20 -2.66
C VAL A 40 -9.09 1.85 -3.11
N GLU A 41 -9.06 3.14 -3.47
CA GLU A 41 -10.22 3.84 -4.04
C GLU A 41 -10.67 3.24 -5.38
N ARG A 42 -9.72 2.98 -6.27
CA ARG A 42 -10.01 2.57 -7.65
C ARG A 42 -10.59 1.16 -7.75
N PHE A 43 -10.18 0.26 -6.85
CA PHE A 43 -10.50 -1.16 -6.91
C PHE A 43 -11.27 -1.66 -5.68
N ASP A 44 -11.75 -0.74 -4.82
CA ASP A 44 -12.48 -1.03 -3.59
C ASP A 44 -11.75 -2.08 -2.72
N LEU A 45 -10.44 -1.91 -2.55
CA LEU A 45 -9.61 -2.90 -1.85
C LEU A 45 -9.96 -2.96 -0.36
N VAL A 46 -10.07 -4.18 0.17
CA VAL A 46 -10.34 -4.43 1.58
C VAL A 46 -9.08 -4.93 2.26
N ARG A 47 -8.76 -4.37 3.44
CA ARG A 47 -7.62 -4.82 4.24
C ARG A 47 -7.85 -6.23 4.81
N VAL A 48 -6.82 -7.06 4.79
CA VAL A 48 -6.85 -8.45 5.29
C VAL A 48 -5.99 -8.67 6.54
N ASP A 49 -5.13 -7.72 6.88
CA ASP A 49 -4.19 -7.81 8.00
C ASP A 49 -4.83 -7.54 9.36
N GLN A 50 -5.95 -6.82 9.39
CA GLN A 50 -6.64 -6.45 10.61
C GLN A 50 -7.61 -7.57 11.04
N LYS A 51 -7.14 -8.51 11.86
CA LYS A 51 -8.02 -9.54 12.46
C LYS A 51 -8.58 -9.05 13.79
N GLY A 52 -9.91 -9.06 13.95
CA GLY A 52 -10.59 -8.77 15.22
C GLY A 52 -11.38 -7.45 15.29
N PHE A 53 -11.39 -6.65 14.23
CA PHE A 53 -12.29 -5.51 14.08
C PHE A 53 -13.54 -5.90 13.29
N SER A 54 -14.67 -5.25 13.57
CA SER A 54 -15.84 -5.38 12.70
C SER A 54 -15.51 -4.75 11.35
N TRP A 55 -16.07 -5.26 10.25
CA TRP A 55 -15.86 -4.70 8.90
C TRP A 55 -16.25 -3.22 8.79
N GLN A 56 -17.06 -2.73 9.72
CA GLN A 56 -17.54 -1.33 9.80
C GLN A 56 -16.52 -0.40 10.48
N ASP A 57 -15.59 -0.94 11.28
CA ASP A 57 -14.59 -0.18 12.01
C ASP A 57 -13.20 -0.20 11.33
N GLN A 58 -13.08 -0.90 10.20
CA GLN A 58 -11.81 -1.04 9.48
C GLN A 58 -11.62 0.07 8.47
N GLU A 59 -10.59 0.88 8.68
CA GLU A 59 -10.15 1.83 7.66
C GLU A 59 -9.47 1.06 6.51
N PRO A 60 -9.97 1.18 5.26
CA PRO A 60 -9.41 0.46 4.12
C PRO A 60 -8.05 1.02 3.68
N TRP A 61 -7.71 2.23 4.12
CA TRP A 61 -6.50 2.97 3.76
C TRP A 61 -5.25 2.43 4.46
N ILE A 62 -4.11 2.58 3.81
CA ILE A 62 -2.82 2.51 4.52
C ILE A 62 -2.48 3.88 5.11
N THR A 63 -1.80 3.85 6.24
CA THR A 63 -1.33 5.03 6.97
C THR A 63 0.18 5.19 6.85
N SER A 64 0.71 6.37 7.18
CA SER A 64 2.16 6.57 7.30
C SER A 64 2.82 5.62 8.31
N LEU A 65 2.08 5.15 9.33
CA LEU A 65 2.57 4.16 10.28
C LEU A 65 2.77 2.79 9.62
N ASP A 66 1.87 2.38 8.72
CA ASP A 66 2.01 1.15 7.95
C ASP A 66 3.27 1.19 7.07
N VAL A 67 3.52 2.32 6.40
CA VAL A 67 4.76 2.54 5.61
C VAL A 67 6.01 2.47 6.51
N HIS A 68 5.98 3.12 7.66
CA HIS A 68 7.10 3.12 8.60
C HIS A 68 7.41 1.72 9.15
N ARG A 69 6.37 0.90 9.40
CA ARG A 69 6.49 -0.52 9.78
C ARG A 69 7.07 -1.35 8.65
N ALA A 70 6.58 -1.15 7.42
CA ALA A 70 7.11 -1.84 6.24
C ALA A 70 8.61 -1.56 6.04
N GLN A 71 9.03 -0.30 6.15
CA GLN A 71 10.44 0.08 6.07
C GLN A 71 11.30 -0.57 7.16
N PHE A 72 10.77 -0.67 8.39
CA PHE A 72 11.47 -1.34 9.49
C PHE A 72 11.63 -2.84 9.21
N ASN A 73 10.55 -3.52 8.80
CA ASN A 73 10.57 -4.96 8.50
C ASN A 73 11.48 -5.31 7.31
N LEU A 74 11.61 -4.39 6.34
CA LEU A 74 12.49 -4.54 5.20
C LEU A 74 13.94 -4.09 5.47
N GLY A 75 14.26 -3.64 6.68
CA GLY A 75 15.60 -3.14 7.02
C GLY A 75 16.00 -1.86 6.27
N LEU A 76 15.03 -1.11 5.73
CA LEU A 76 15.25 0.11 4.96
C LEU A 76 15.44 1.35 5.85
N LYS A 77 15.15 1.23 7.15
CA LYS A 77 15.55 2.22 8.15
C LYS A 77 17.08 2.19 8.29
N ARG A 78 17.77 3.27 7.90
CA ARG A 78 19.16 3.49 8.31
C ARG A 78 19.18 3.80 9.81
N SER A 79 20.03 3.09 10.56
CA SER A 79 20.39 3.41 11.93
C SER A 79 21.00 4.81 12.03
#